data_AF-A0ABD5MY95-F1
#
_entry.id   AF-A0ABD5MY95-F1
#
_cell.length_a   1.000
_cell.length_b   1.000
_cell.length_c   1.000
_cell.angle_alpha   90.00
_cell.angle_beta   90.00
_cell.angle_gamma   90.00
#
_symmetry.space_group_name_H-M   'P 1'
#
loop_
_entity.id
_entity.type
_entity.pdbx_description
1 polymer ?
#
loop_
_entity_poly.entity_id
_entity_poly.type
_entity_poly.pdbx_seq_one_letter_code
_entity_poly.pdbx_strand_id
1 'polypeptide(L)'
;MFGLGWPELIIILVILLLIFGGSRLKGVAKGLGESIREFKKASAEEPEQKEDEDAVLEAAKKMGIKTEGKTSAQILKEMNEKLDGQKA
;
A
#
# COMPACT_ATOMS: atom_id res chain seq x y z
N MET A 1 -10.79 22.47 36.47
CA MET A 1 -12.16 22.56 35.90
C MET A 1 -12.15 21.79 34.58
N PHE A 2 -13.01 20.76 34.49
CA PHE A 2 -13.26 19.85 33.34
C PHE A 2 -12.32 19.95 32.13
N GLY A 3 -11.27 19.12 32.11
CA GLY A 3 -10.57 18.76 30.88
C GLY A 3 -11.24 17.53 30.29
N LEU A 4 -11.56 17.54 29.00
CA LEU A 4 -11.96 16.34 28.28
C LEU A 4 -10.75 15.40 28.26
N GLY A 5 -10.74 14.43 29.17
CA GLY A 5 -9.72 13.41 29.25
C GLY A 5 -10.02 12.26 28.28
N TRP A 6 -9.04 11.37 28.16
CA TRP A 6 -9.21 10.09 27.49
C TRP A 6 -10.44 9.30 27.99
N PRO A 7 -10.75 9.25 29.31
CA PRO A 7 -11.93 8.53 29.80
C PRO A 7 -13.25 9.11 29.25
N GLU A 8 -13.41 10.43 29.24
CA GLU A 8 -14.61 11.09 28.74
C GLU A 8 -14.80 10.87 27.24
N LEU A 9 -13.72 10.91 26.45
CA LEU A 9 -13.76 10.62 25.01
C LEU A 9 -14.21 9.18 24.72
N ILE A 10 -13.75 8.20 25.52
CA ILE A 10 -14.16 6.80 25.38
C ILE A 10 -15.66 6.64 25.68
N ILE A 11 -16.17 7.29 26.73
CA ILE A 11 -17.60 7.25 27.07
C ILE A 11 -18.44 7.80 25.91
N ILE A 12 -18.05 8.96 25.36
CA ILE A 12 -18.73 9.56 24.20
C ILE A 12 -18.68 8.62 23.00
N LEU A 13 -17.52 8.01 22.73
CA LEU A 13 -17.34 7.06 21.63
C LEU A 13 -18.26 5.84 21.77
N VAL A 14 -18.40 5.29 22.98
CA VAL A 14 -19.31 4.17 23.26
C VAL A 14 -20.75 4.57 23.01
N ILE A 15 -21.19 5.74 23.46
CA ILE A 15 -22.56 6.24 23.21
C ILE A 15 -22.82 6.39 21.70
N LEU A 16 -21.88 6.99 20.96
CA LEU A 16 -21.98 7.09 19.50
C LEU A 16 -22.05 5.72 18.84
N LEU A 17 -21.27 4.75 19.33
CA LEU A 17 -21.29 3.39 18.82
C LEU A 17 -22.62 2.67 19.11
N LEU A 18 -23.30 2.98 20.23
CA LEU A 18 -24.62 2.44 20.53
C LEU A 18 -25.70 3.03 19.61
N ILE A 19 -25.64 4.33 19.31
CA ILE A 19 -26.61 5.00 18.44
C ILE A 19 -26.42 4.59 16.97
N PHE A 20 -25.19 4.68 16.48
CA PHE A 20 -24.88 4.42 15.07
C PHE A 20 -24.60 2.94 14.77
N GLY A 21 -24.20 2.15 15.78
CA GLY A 21 -23.72 0.79 15.62
C GLY A 21 -22.30 0.73 15.05
N GLY A 22 -21.61 -0.39 15.27
CA GLY A 22 -20.27 -0.62 14.70
C GLY A 22 -20.26 -0.73 13.17
N SER A 23 -21.35 -1.15 12.55
CA SER A 23 -21.44 -1.35 11.10
C SER A 23 -21.45 -0.04 10.33
N ARG A 24 -22.17 0.99 10.81
CA ARG A 24 -22.20 2.31 10.17
C ARG A 24 -20.85 3.02 10.27
N LEU A 25 -20.22 2.96 11.45
CA LEU A 25 -18.88 3.54 11.66
C LEU A 25 -17.83 2.89 10.74
N LYS A 26 -17.85 1.56 10.60
CA LYS A 26 -16.98 0.83 9.67
C LYS A 26 -17.22 1.21 8.21
N GLY A 27 -18.48 1.39 7.80
CA GLY A 27 -18.84 1.82 6.44
C GLY A 27 -18.31 3.21 6.11
N VAL A 28 -18.51 4.18 7.02
CA VAL A 28 -18.01 5.56 6.86
C VAL A 28 -16.49 5.60 6.88
N ALA A 29 -15.85 4.89 7.81
CA ALA A 29 -14.39 4.82 7.89
C ALA A 29 -13.77 4.19 6.63
N LYS A 30 -14.40 3.15 6.07
CA LYS A 30 -13.96 2.53 4.81
C LYS A 30 -14.06 3.52 3.64
N GLY A 31 -15.21 4.17 3.45
CA GLY A 31 -15.39 5.14 2.37
C GLY A 31 -14.48 6.37 2.49
N LEU A 32 -14.29 6.87 3.71
CA LEU A 32 -13.36 7.97 3.97
C LEU A 32 -11.90 7.56 3.73
N GLY A 33 -11.51 6.36 4.18
CA GLY A 33 -10.17 5.82 3.97
C GLY A 33 -9.83 5.59 2.50
N GLU A 34 -10.78 5.06 1.73
CA GLU A 34 -10.66 4.92 0.27
C GLU A 34 -10.53 6.29 -0.40
N SER A 35 -11.36 7.26 -0.01
CA SER A 35 -11.29 8.63 -0.55
C SER A 35 -9.96 9.32 -0.26
N ILE A 36 -9.44 9.19 0.97
CA ILE A 36 -8.13 9.74 1.36
C ILE A 36 -7.01 9.03 0.59
N ARG A 37 -7.11 7.72 0.39
CA ARG A 37 -6.12 6.94 -0.37
C ARG A 37 -6.07 7.38 -1.83
N GLU A 38 -7.21 7.52 -2.49
CA GLU A 38 -7.29 8.00 -3.87
C GLU A 38 -6.85 9.47 -3.96
N PHE A 39 -7.22 10.32 -3.00
CA PHE A 39 -6.76 11.71 -2.94
C PHE A 39 -5.23 11.80 -2.81
N LYS A 40 -4.64 10.94 -1.96
CA LYS A 40 -3.18 10.84 -1.81
C LYS A 40 -2.52 10.31 -3.08
N LYS A 41 -3.13 9.33 -3.76
CA LYS A 41 -2.63 8.78 -5.03
C LYS A 41 -2.67 9.82 -6.15
N ALA A 42 -3.73 10.63 -6.22
CA ALA A 42 -3.88 11.67 -7.22
C ALA A 42 -3.03 12.92 -6.93
N SER A 43 -2.78 13.21 -5.64
CA SER A 43 -1.93 14.35 -5.23
C SER A 43 -0.44 14.02 -5.24
N ALA A 44 -0.08 12.74 -5.22
CA ALA A 44 1.28 12.29 -5.50
C ALA A 44 1.44 12.18 -7.03
N GLU A 45 1.93 13.23 -7.68
CA GLU A 45 2.44 13.17 -9.05
C GLU A 45 3.71 12.30 -9.12
N GLU A 46 3.61 10.99 -8.91
CA GLU A 46 4.68 10.03 -9.26
C GLU A 46 4.04 8.74 -9.80
N PRO A 47 4.35 8.36 -11.05
CA PRO A 47 3.82 7.15 -11.65
C PRO A 47 4.47 5.92 -11.00
N GLU A 48 3.65 4.88 -10.79
CA GLU A 48 4.08 3.48 -10.82
C GLU A 48 5.33 3.09 -10.00
N GLN A 49 5.19 3.01 -8.68
CA GLN A 49 6.18 2.29 -7.87
C GLN A 49 5.63 1.06 -7.15
N LYS A 50 4.38 0.69 -7.41
CA LYS A 50 3.75 -0.50 -6.80
C LYS A 50 3.31 -1.57 -7.80
N GLU A 51 3.26 -1.24 -9.08
CA GLU A 51 2.86 -2.19 -10.13
C GLU A 51 4.09 -2.84 -10.79
N ASP A 52 5.24 -2.14 -10.80
CA ASP A 52 6.52 -2.67 -11.30
C ASP A 52 7.14 -3.75 -10.41
N GLU A 53 6.97 -3.72 -9.08
CA GLU A 53 7.59 -4.73 -8.20
C GLU A 53 7.03 -6.13 -8.47
N ASP A 54 5.72 -6.27 -8.63
CA ASP A 54 5.09 -7.56 -8.93
C ASP A 54 5.41 -8.05 -10.36
N ALA A 55 5.46 -7.15 -11.35
CA ALA A 55 5.80 -7.51 -12.74
C ALA A 55 7.28 -7.93 -12.90
N VAL A 56 8.20 -7.24 -12.22
CA VAL A 56 9.64 -7.56 -12.21
C VAL A 56 9.90 -8.87 -11.47
N LEU A 57 9.18 -9.14 -10.38
CA LEU A 57 9.25 -10.41 -9.66
C LEU A 57 8.69 -11.59 -10.47
N GLU A 58 7.58 -11.39 -11.19
CA GLU A 58 7.00 -12.37 -12.12
C GLU A 58 7.95 -12.69 -13.28
N ALA A 59 8.58 -11.66 -13.89
CA ALA A 59 9.55 -11.84 -14.97
C ALA A 59 10.82 -12.57 -14.49
N ALA A 60 11.35 -12.21 -13.32
CA ALA A 60 12.52 -12.85 -12.73
C ALA A 60 12.26 -14.33 -12.38
N LYS A 61 11.07 -14.65 -11.85
CA LYS A 61 10.65 -16.04 -11.57
C LYS A 61 10.51 -16.87 -12.85
N LYS A 62 9.92 -16.32 -13.92
CA LYS A 62 9.81 -17.00 -15.22
C LYS A 62 11.16 -17.26 -15.89
N MET A 63 12.16 -16.43 -15.62
CA MET A 63 13.53 -16.59 -16.11
C MET A 63 14.44 -17.44 -15.19
N GLY A 64 13.90 -18.06 -14.14
CA GLY A 64 14.64 -18.95 -13.24
C GLY A 64 15.64 -18.23 -12.32
N ILE A 65 15.49 -16.93 -12.12
CA ILE A 65 16.35 -16.13 -11.25
C ILE A 65 15.83 -16.27 -9.81
N LYS A 66 16.68 -16.74 -8.88
CA LYS A 66 16.35 -16.76 -7.44
C LYS A 66 16.23 -15.31 -6.96
N THR A 67 15.02 -14.88 -6.64
CA THR A 67 14.70 -13.52 -6.17
C THR A 67 14.98 -13.31 -4.67
N GLU A 68 15.61 -14.27 -4.00
CA GLU A 68 15.96 -14.17 -2.58
C GLU A 68 17.25 -13.37 -2.41
N GLY A 69 17.13 -12.11 -1.98
CA GLY A 69 18.25 -11.29 -1.50
C GLY A 69 18.87 -10.29 -2.47
N LYS A 70 18.26 -10.03 -3.64
CA LYS A 70 18.75 -9.03 -4.62
C LYS A 70 17.71 -7.92 -4.86
N THR A 71 18.16 -6.67 -4.91
CA THR A 71 17.30 -5.49 -5.20
C THR A 71 16.88 -5.49 -6.67
N SER A 72 15.68 -4.98 -6.99
CA SER A 72 15.11 -4.91 -8.35
C SER A 72 16.08 -4.32 -9.39
N ALA A 73 16.91 -3.34 -8.99
CA ALA A 73 17.95 -2.76 -9.84
C ALA A 73 19.08 -3.73 -10.24
N GLN A 74 19.43 -4.71 -9.38
CA GLN A 74 20.44 -5.73 -9.68
C GLN A 74 19.89 -6.81 -10.61
N ILE A 75 18.61 -7.15 -10.46
CA ILE A 75 17.94 -8.13 -11.32
C ILE A 75 17.80 -7.57 -12.74
N LEU A 76 17.42 -6.30 -12.89
CA LEU A 76 17.34 -5.63 -14.18
C LEU A 76 18.71 -5.53 -14.88
N LYS A 77 19.78 -5.29 -14.12
CA LYS A 77 21.14 -5.25 -14.65
C LYS A 77 21.62 -6.63 -15.15
N GLU A 78 21.37 -7.69 -14.38
CA GLU A 78 21.70 -9.07 -14.76
C GLU A 78 20.84 -9.58 -15.94
N MET A 79 19.57 -9.17 -16.03
CA MET A 79 18.71 -9.49 -17.17
C MET A 79 19.21 -8.82 -18.46
N ASN A 80 19.62 -7.56 -18.38
CA ASN A 80 20.11 -6.83 -19.54
C ASN A 80 21.47 -7.35 -20.03
N GLU A 81 22.38 -7.74 -19.12
CA GLU A 81 23.65 -8.38 -19.49
C GLU A 81 23.47 -9.73 -20.21
N LYS A 82 22.48 -10.54 -19.80
CA LYS A 82 22.17 -11.81 -20.49
C LYS A 82 21.54 -11.63 -21.86
N LEU A 83 20.88 -10.50 -22.10
CA LEU A 83 20.23 -10.18 -23.37
C LEU A 83 21.21 -9.61 -24.41
N ASP A 84 22.23 -8.86 -23.98
CA ASP A 84 23.24 -8.28 -24.87
C ASP A 84 24.19 -9.36 -25.44
N GLY A 85 24.56 -10.35 -24.62
CA GLY A 85 25.39 -11.49 -25.05
C GLY A 85 24.71 -12.47 -26.01
N GLN A 86 23.41 -12.33 -26.28
CA GLN A 86 22.68 -13.16 -27.25
C GLN A 86 22.55 -12.48 -28.62
N LYS A 87 22.95 -11.20 -28.75
CA LYS A 87 22.93 -10.45 -30.02
C LYS A 87 24.32 -10.34 -30.69
N ALA A 88 25.35 -10.99 -30.13
CA ALA A 88 26.69 -11.10 -30.73
C ALA A 88 26.89 -12.44 -31.44
#